data_AF-A0A8H7VQC8-F1
#
_entry.id   AF-A0A8H7VQC8-F1
#
_cell.length_a   1.000
_cell.length_b   1.000
_cell.length_c   1.000
_cell.angle_alpha   90.00
_cell.angle_beta   90.00
_cell.angle_gamma   90.00
#
_symmetry.space_group_name_H-M   'P 1'
#
loop_
_entity.id
_entity.type
_entity.pdbx_description
1 polymer ?
#
loop_
_entity_poly.entity_id
_entity_poly.type
_entity_poly.pdbx_seq_one_letter_code
_entity_poly.pdbx_strand_id
1 'polypeptide(L)'
;MSSCNQDLVYQSRRIDNATKIKRQAAANALQQYSLLALQAVKDCESPAKTRLKMMRTLTDLPTELPKESFSRKKSSSGTNSR
;
A
#
# COMPACT_ATOMS: atom_id res chain seq x y z
N MET A 1 -5.28 21.45 19.80
CA MET A 1 -4.49 21.14 18.59
C MET A 1 -3.12 20.65 19.05
N SER A 2 -2.44 19.85 18.21
CA SER A 2 -1.04 19.41 18.34
C SER A 2 -0.79 18.05 19.01
N SER A 3 -0.59 17.02 18.20
CA SER A 3 0.73 16.37 18.05
C SER A 3 0.63 15.23 17.04
N CYS A 4 0.95 15.52 15.77
CA CYS A 4 1.08 14.53 14.70
C CYS A 4 2.50 14.55 14.16
N ASN A 5 3.50 14.42 15.03
CA ASN A 5 4.88 14.16 14.63
C ASN A 5 5.30 12.83 15.27
N GLN A 6 4.74 11.73 14.75
CA GLN A 6 5.47 10.47 14.84
C GLN A 6 6.51 10.53 13.73
N ASP A 7 7.72 10.92 14.11
CA ASP A 7 8.89 10.78 13.29
C ASP A 7 8.90 9.34 12.73
N LEU A 8 8.71 9.24 11.41
CA LEU A 8 8.99 8.03 10.64
C LEU A 8 10.51 7.85 10.64
N VAL A 9 11.07 7.54 11.81
CA VAL A 9 12.47 7.14 11.94
C VAL A 9 12.58 5.83 11.19
N TYR A 10 13.15 5.88 9.98
CA TYR A 10 13.57 4.71 9.23
C TYR A 10 14.62 3.97 10.07
N GLN A 11 14.15 3.06 10.91
CA GLN A 11 15.02 2.23 11.72
C GLN A 11 15.52 1.13 10.78
N SER A 12 16.73 1.32 10.23
CA SER A 12 17.46 0.32 9.45
C SER A 12 17.78 -0.88 10.35
N ARG A 13 16.76 -1.73 10.59
CA ARG A 13 16.95 -3.03 11.23
C ARG A 13 17.75 -3.87 10.25
N ARG A 14 18.72 -4.63 10.77
CA ARG A 14 19.51 -5.60 9.99
C ARG A 14 18.55 -6.38 9.10
N ILE A 15 18.65 -6.19 7.79
CA ILE A 15 17.66 -6.71 6.85
C ILE A 15 17.81 -8.22 6.85
N ASP A 16 16.86 -8.92 7.45
CA ASP A 16 16.81 -10.38 7.41
C ASP A 16 16.81 -10.84 5.94
N ASN A 17 17.56 -11.90 5.62
CA ASN A 17 17.62 -12.44 4.26
C ASN A 17 16.21 -12.74 3.69
N ALA A 18 15.29 -13.16 4.55
CA ALA A 18 13.88 -13.35 4.20
C ALA A 18 13.19 -12.05 3.72
N THR A 19 13.47 -10.93 4.37
CA THR A 19 12.94 -9.61 3.99
C THR A 19 13.54 -9.14 2.67
N LYS A 20 14.84 -9.40 2.44
CA LYS A 20 15.51 -9.10 1.17
C LYS A 20 14.89 -9.87 0.00
N ILE A 21 14.63 -11.17 0.18
CA ILE A 21 13.99 -12.02 -0.85
C ILE A 21 12.57 -11.51 -1.16
N LYS A 22 11.79 -11.17 -0.13
CA LYS A 22 10.43 -10.63 -0.32
C LYS A 22 10.44 -9.31 -1.10
N ARG A 23 11.36 -8.40 -0.76
CA ARG A 23 11.51 -7.13 -1.48
C ARG A 23 11.93 -7.35 -2.93
N GLN A 24 12.85 -8.27 -3.19
CA GLN A 24 13.24 -8.59 -4.57
C GLN A 24 12.07 -9.17 -5.38
N ALA A 25 11.30 -10.09 -4.80
CA ALA A 25 10.12 -10.64 -5.46
C ALA A 25 9.07 -9.57 -5.77
N ALA A 26 8.84 -8.65 -4.83
CA ALA A 26 7.94 -7.52 -5.03
C ALA A 26 8.43 -6.56 -6.13
N ALA A 27 9.74 -6.25 -6.16
CA ALA A 27 10.33 -5.43 -7.21
C ALA A 27 10.18 -6.09 -8.59
N ASN A 28 10.45 -7.40 -8.68
CA ASN A 28 10.28 -8.15 -9.92
C ASN A 28 8.82 -8.14 -10.40
N ALA A 29 7.87 -8.35 -9.48
CA ALA A 29 6.44 -8.28 -9.80
C ALA A 29 6.00 -6.88 -10.27
N LEU A 30 6.57 -5.80 -9.71
CA LEU A 30 6.26 -4.44 -10.13
C LEU A 30 6.84 -4.09 -11.51
N GLN A 31 7.99 -4.65 -11.85
CA GLN A 31 8.65 -4.45 -13.14
C GLN A 31 7.99 -5.26 -14.27
N GLN A 32 7.44 -6.44 -13.97
CA GLN A 32 6.87 -7.35 -14.96
C GLN A 32 5.36 -7.52 -14.78
N TYR A 33 4.58 -6.99 -15.75
CA TYR A 33 3.12 -7.03 -15.70
C TYR A 33 2.54 -8.45 -15.62
N SER A 34 3.17 -9.43 -16.28
CA SER A 34 2.75 -10.83 -16.25
C SER A 34 2.83 -11.44 -14.85
N LEU A 35 3.92 -11.19 -14.10
CA LEU A 35 4.08 -11.67 -12.74
C LEU A 35 3.05 -11.03 -11.80
N LEU A 36 2.80 -9.73 -11.97
CA LEU A 36 1.78 -9.01 -11.22
C LEU A 36 0.39 -9.58 -11.47
N ALA A 37 0.05 -9.85 -12.73
CA ALA A 37 -1.23 -10.42 -13.13
C ALA A 37 -1.42 -11.83 -12.56
N LEU A 38 -0.40 -12.69 -12.63
CA LEU A 38 -0.44 -14.02 -12.03
C LEU A 38 -0.67 -13.95 -10.52
N GLN A 39 0.01 -13.03 -9.84
CA GLN A 39 -0.19 -12.84 -8.41
C GLN A 39 -1.60 -12.32 -8.08
N ALA A 40 -2.13 -11.40 -8.89
CA ALA A 40 -3.49 -10.87 -8.72
C ALA A 40 -4.56 -11.96 -8.90
N VAL A 41 -4.38 -12.83 -9.90
CA VAL A 41 -5.25 -14.01 -10.14
C VAL A 41 -5.16 -14.99 -8.96
N LYS A 42 -3.94 -15.29 -8.49
CA LYS A 42 -3.71 -16.20 -7.36
C LYS A 42 -4.35 -15.68 -6.06
N ASP A 43 -4.24 -14.38 -5.80
CA ASP A 43 -4.76 -13.77 -4.58
C ASP A 43 -6.27 -13.40 -4.70
N CYS A 44 -6.90 -13.64 -5.87
CA CYS A 44 -8.27 -13.19 -6.19
C CYS A 44 -8.47 -11.69 -5.94
N GLU A 45 -7.46 -10.88 -6.23
CA GLU A 45 -7.47 -9.43 -6.03
C GLU A 45 -7.42 -8.68 -7.35
N SER A 46 -7.89 -7.42 -7.36
CA SER A 46 -7.68 -6.54 -8.50
C SER A 46 -6.17 -6.30 -8.70
N PRO A 47 -5.68 -6.19 -9.96
CA PRO A 47 -4.28 -5.89 -10.23
C PRO A 47 -3.77 -4.62 -9.53
N ALA A 48 -4.62 -3.60 -9.39
CA ALA A 48 -4.29 -2.37 -8.67
C ALA A 48 -4.02 -2.62 -7.17
N LYS A 49 -4.81 -3.47 -6.52
CA LYS A 49 -4.64 -3.82 -5.11
C LYS A 49 -3.37 -4.62 -4.90
N THR A 50 -3.09 -5.61 -5.75
CA THR A 50 -1.85 -6.39 -5.72
C THR A 50 -0.62 -5.51 -5.95
N ARG A 51 -0.69 -4.56 -6.90
CA ARG A 51 0.38 -3.58 -7.13
C ARG A 51 0.67 -2.74 -5.89
N LEU A 52 -0.37 -2.23 -5.22
CA LEU A 52 -0.23 -1.48 -3.98
C LEU A 52 0.40 -2.32 -2.85
N LYS A 53 0.02 -3.59 -2.73
CA LYS A 53 0.60 -4.53 -1.76
C LYS A 53 2.10 -4.71 -1.99
N MET A 54 2.52 -4.89 -3.25
CA MET A 54 3.95 -5.00 -3.60
C MET A 54 4.71 -3.69 -3.32
N MET A 55 4.12 -2.53 -3.61
CA MET A 55 4.73 -1.25 -3.25
C MET A 55 4.90 -1.09 -1.74
N ARG A 56 3.93 -1.51 -0.92
CA ARG A 56 4.02 -1.48 0.54
C ARG A 56 5.13 -2.37 1.09
N THR A 57 5.34 -3.55 0.49
CA THR A 57 6.44 -4.44 0.90
C THR A 57 7.83 -3.85 0.65
N LEU A 58 7.96 -2.87 -0.25
CA LEU A 58 9.21 -2.16 -0.49
C LEU A 58 9.43 -0.99 0.47
N THR A 59 8.37 -0.42 1.03
CA THR A 59 8.42 0.79 1.86
C THR A 59 8.26 0.52 3.36
N ASP A 60 8.16 -0.75 3.76
CA ASP A 60 7.88 -1.17 5.15
C ASP A 60 6.55 -0.59 5.69
N LEU A 61 5.64 -0.19 4.81
CA LEU A 61 4.31 0.27 5.21
C LEU A 61 3.42 -0.94 5.58
N PRO A 62 2.56 -0.80 6.61
CA PRO A 62 1.62 -1.85 6.97
C PRO A 62 0.69 -2.21 5.79
N THR A 63 0.46 -3.52 5.62
CA THR A 63 -0.29 -4.08 4.50
C THR A 63 -1.76 -3.67 4.49
N GLU A 64 -2.33 -3.31 5.65
CA GLU A 64 -3.70 -2.82 5.78
C GLU A 64 -3.70 -1.39 6.33
N LEU A 65 -4.45 -0.51 5.66
CA LEU A 65 -4.76 0.80 6.19
C LEU A 65 -5.93 0.65 7.17
N PRO A 66 -5.93 1.35 8.31
CA PRO A 66 -7.09 1.41 9.20
C PRO A 66 -8.35 1.77 8.40
N LYS A 67 -9.42 1.00 8.57
CA LYS A 67 -10.71 1.23 7.85
C LYS A 67 -11.27 2.63 8.09
N GLU A 68 -10.88 3.26 9.19
CA GLU A 68 -11.30 4.60 9.61
C GLU A 68 -10.76 5.72 8.70
N SER A 69 -9.65 5.50 8.00
CA SER A 69 -9.03 6.51 7.14
C SER A 69 -9.77 6.73 5.81
N PHE A 70 -10.77 5.90 5.50
CA PHE A 70 -11.51 5.93 4.23
C PHE A 70 -12.85 6.64 4.30
N SER A 71 -13.15 7.38 5.37
CA SER A 71 -14.35 8.23 5.39
C SER A 71 -14.18 9.35 4.36
N ARG A 72 -14.53 9.06 3.10
CA ARG A 72 -14.77 10.07 2.08
C ARG A 72 -15.93 10.88 2.62
N LYS A 73 -15.65 12.04 3.22
CA LYS A 73 -16.67 13.03 3.55
C LYS A 73 -17.43 13.27 2.25
N LYS A 74 -18.63 12.71 2.17
CA LYS A 74 -19.60 13.01 1.11
C LYS A 74 -19.92 14.49 1.32
N SER A 75 -19.22 15.38 0.64
CA SER A 75 -19.66 16.77 0.52
C SER A 75 -21.01 16.69 -0.16
N SER A 76 -22.07 16.78 0.65
CA SER A 76 -23.43 16.95 0.17
C SER A 76 -23.41 18.13 -0.80
N SER A 77 -23.79 17.83 -2.04
CA SER A 77 -24.05 18.80 -3.09
C SER A 77 -24.86 19.98 -2.54
N GLY A 78 -24.24 21.15 -2.47
CA GLY A 78 -24.96 22.40 -2.31
C GLY A 78 -25.70 22.68 -3.61
N THR A 79 -26.98 22.32 -3.68
CA THR A 79 -27.90 22.85 -4.68
C THR A 79 -28.14 24.31 -4.35
N ASN A 80 -27.39 25.22 -4.97
CA ASN A 80 -27.81 26.61 -5.06
C ASN A 80 -28.94 26.69 -6.09
N SER A 81 -30.17 26.56 -5.59
CA SER A 81 -31.38 26.94 -6.31
C SER A 81 -31.72 28.40 -5.99
N ARG A 82 -31.90 29.17 -7.07
CA ARG A 82 -32.49 30.52 -7.18
C ARG A 82 -31.66 31.72 -6.74
#